data_AF-A0A094J181-F1
#
_entry.id   AF-A0A094J181-F1
#
_cell.length_a   1.000
_cell.length_b   1.000
_cell.length_c   1.000
_cell.angle_alpha   90.00
_cell.angle_beta   90.00
_cell.angle_gamma   90.00
#
_symmetry.space_group_name_H-M   'P 1'
#
loop_
_entity.id
_entity.type
_entity.pdbx_description
1 polymer ?
#
loop_
_entity_poly.entity_id
_entity_poly.type
_entity_poly.pdbx_seq_one_letter_code
_entity_poly.pdbx_strand_id
1 'polypeptide(L)'
;LSLTHPGHPPLLTAPLTPIFYRAPTDNDLPASRGWHDSFLHLARPHPVSFTTSTSPRTSTATITTTTRFAAPVLAWSILLTTTYTFTPTHLHISLRGRPSGPKLPSTLPRIGLELGLAPQFDTAKWWGRGPGEGYADTKMAQRFGNWEAGEEELWTGYEWPQEGGGRTDVRWVEFSSSSSSSSSSSDADGYKGKGKGEEKEKEKGDTLKATFGAQDGCGFTANHFSTEDLEECTHDYELQKRKREEGWVVRLDWRQHGIGSGSCGPGPAEQYMLRTGDFEFEIVLE
;
A
#
# COMPACT_ATOMS: atom_id res chain seq x y z
N LEU A 1 -5.45 -1.27 14.68
CA LEU A 1 -4.84 0.01 15.07
C LEU A 1 -5.66 1.11 14.42
N SER A 2 -6.18 2.06 15.18
CA SER A 2 -6.69 3.33 14.63
C SER A 2 -5.61 4.37 14.81
N LEU A 3 -5.28 5.14 13.76
CA LEU A 3 -4.36 6.28 13.84
C LEU A 3 -5.21 7.55 13.86
N THR A 4 -5.17 8.25 14.99
CA THR A 4 -5.88 9.52 15.19
C THR A 4 -4.91 10.56 15.72
N HIS A 5 -5.00 11.78 15.19
CA HIS A 5 -4.38 12.96 15.79
C HIS A 5 -5.45 13.75 16.55
N PRO A 6 -5.21 14.25 17.77
CA PRO A 6 -6.18 15.07 18.48
C PRO A 6 -6.68 16.22 17.61
N GLY A 7 -8.01 16.34 17.47
CA GLY A 7 -8.65 17.37 16.65
C GLY A 7 -8.89 17.02 15.19
N HIS A 8 -8.43 15.86 14.71
CA HIS A 8 -8.62 15.39 13.34
C HIS A 8 -9.53 14.15 13.29
N PRO A 9 -10.32 13.96 12.21
CA PRO A 9 -11.06 12.71 12.01
C PRO A 9 -10.10 11.51 11.90
N PRO A 10 -10.58 10.27 12.06
CA PRO A 10 -9.77 9.08 11.82
C PRO A 10 -9.16 9.11 10.40
N LEU A 11 -7.84 8.92 10.31
CA LEU A 11 -7.13 8.92 9.03
C LEU A 11 -7.27 7.58 8.30
N LEU A 12 -7.54 6.51 9.05
CA LEU A 12 -7.63 5.14 8.54
C LEU A 12 -9.05 4.60 8.59
N THR A 13 -9.51 4.02 7.49
CA THR A 13 -10.77 3.25 7.41
C THR A 13 -10.57 1.76 7.63
N ALA A 14 -9.36 1.26 7.38
CA ALA A 14 -8.94 -0.11 7.72
C ALA A 14 -7.55 -0.10 8.38
N PRO A 15 -7.29 -1.00 9.34
CA PRO A 15 -6.02 -1.02 10.07
C PRO A 15 -4.85 -1.46 9.17
N LEU A 16 -3.62 -1.13 9.57
CA LEU A 16 -2.42 -1.69 8.95
C LEU A 16 -2.36 -3.21 9.13
N THR A 17 -2.41 -3.95 8.04
CA THR A 17 -2.33 -5.42 8.02
C THR A 17 -1.17 -5.89 7.13
N PRO A 18 -0.42 -6.94 7.52
CA PRO A 18 0.54 -7.56 6.62
C PRO A 18 -0.15 -8.16 5.39
N ILE A 19 0.36 -7.86 4.20
CA ILE A 19 -0.13 -8.41 2.94
C ILE A 19 0.98 -9.13 2.18
N PHE A 20 0.67 -10.35 1.75
CA PHE A 20 1.59 -11.23 1.01
C PHE A 20 1.00 -11.73 -0.31
N TYR A 21 -0.09 -11.13 -0.77
CA TYR A 21 -0.83 -11.58 -1.93
C TYR A 21 -1.27 -10.39 -2.80
N ARG A 22 -1.45 -10.63 -4.10
CA ARG A 22 -1.92 -9.66 -5.09
C ARG A 22 -2.92 -10.34 -6.02
N ALA A 23 -3.79 -9.56 -6.66
CA ALA A 23 -4.70 -10.10 -7.66
C ALA A 23 -3.87 -10.59 -8.86
N PRO A 24 -3.99 -11.86 -9.28
CA PRO A 24 -3.14 -12.40 -10.34
C PRO A 24 -3.24 -11.56 -11.61
N THR A 25 -2.09 -11.23 -12.20
CA THR A 25 -2.06 -10.74 -13.58
C THR A 25 -2.27 -11.87 -14.56
N ASP A 26 -2.59 -11.58 -15.81
CA ASP A 26 -2.60 -12.57 -16.90
C ASP A 26 -1.27 -13.35 -16.98
N ASN A 27 -0.15 -12.69 -16.66
CA ASN A 27 1.17 -13.32 -16.64
C ASN A 27 1.39 -14.24 -15.42
N ASP A 28 0.59 -14.08 -14.38
CA ASP A 28 0.57 -14.96 -13.21
C ASP A 28 -0.34 -16.18 -13.42
N LEU A 29 -1.33 -16.15 -14.33
CA LEU A 29 -2.34 -17.22 -14.45
C LEU A 29 -1.79 -18.60 -14.88
N PRO A 30 -1.05 -18.75 -16.00
CA PRO A 30 -0.58 -20.06 -16.46
C PRO A 30 0.40 -20.69 -15.47
N ALA A 31 1.05 -19.83 -14.71
CA ALA A 31 1.96 -20.18 -13.66
C ALA A 31 1.45 -19.56 -12.37
N SER A 32 0.26 -19.88 -11.85
CA SER A 32 -0.22 -19.37 -10.54
C SER A 32 0.65 -19.82 -9.36
N ARG A 33 1.90 -20.25 -9.62
CA ARG A 33 3.12 -20.46 -8.81
C ARG A 33 2.92 -21.30 -7.56
N GLY A 34 1.81 -22.03 -7.52
CA GLY A 34 1.33 -22.69 -6.32
C GLY A 34 0.79 -21.71 -5.27
N TRP A 35 0.55 -20.43 -5.58
CA TRP A 35 -0.08 -19.47 -4.66
C TRP A 35 -1.51 -19.89 -4.32
N HIS A 36 -2.32 -20.25 -5.32
CA HIS A 36 -3.64 -20.84 -5.09
C HIS A 36 -3.54 -22.24 -4.50
N ASP A 37 -2.60 -23.08 -4.93
CA ASP A 37 -2.42 -24.42 -4.35
C ASP A 37 -1.99 -24.38 -2.87
N SER A 38 -1.31 -23.30 -2.46
CA SER A 38 -0.94 -23.00 -1.08
C SER A 38 -2.01 -22.18 -0.34
N PHE A 39 -3.19 -21.93 -0.95
CA PHE A 39 -4.27 -21.12 -0.39
C PHE A 39 -3.83 -19.73 0.11
N LEU A 40 -2.83 -19.13 -0.55
CA LEU A 40 -2.25 -17.85 -0.12
C LEU A 40 -3.27 -16.71 -0.14
N HIS A 41 -4.21 -16.72 -1.09
CA HIS A 41 -5.33 -15.77 -1.18
C HIS A 41 -6.27 -15.82 0.04
N LEU A 42 -6.36 -16.98 0.71
CA LEU A 42 -7.17 -17.18 1.93
C LEU A 42 -6.37 -16.97 3.22
N ALA A 43 -5.06 -16.73 3.13
CA ALA A 43 -4.22 -16.58 4.30
C ALA A 43 -4.52 -15.29 5.05
N ARG A 44 -4.56 -15.37 6.37
CA ARG A 44 -4.88 -14.26 7.28
C ARG A 44 -3.93 -14.25 8.48
N PRO A 45 -3.69 -13.08 9.09
CA PRO A 45 -2.92 -13.00 10.34
C PRO A 45 -3.75 -13.52 11.53
N HIS A 46 -3.17 -14.42 12.31
CA HIS A 46 -3.75 -14.94 13.54
C HIS A 46 -2.90 -14.47 14.73
N PRO A 47 -3.43 -13.66 15.66
CA PRO A 47 -2.68 -13.18 16.82
C PRO A 47 -2.19 -14.34 17.70
N VAL A 48 -0.92 -14.30 18.10
CA VAL A 48 -0.32 -15.26 19.03
C VAL A 48 -0.06 -14.60 20.38
N SER A 49 0.62 -13.47 20.38
CA SER A 49 0.94 -12.72 21.60
C SER A 49 1.21 -11.25 21.28
N PHE A 50 1.20 -10.43 22.33
CA PHE A 50 1.73 -9.07 22.24
C PHE A 50 2.38 -8.68 23.57
N THR A 51 3.32 -7.74 23.50
CA THR A 51 3.96 -7.12 24.65
C THR A 51 3.97 -5.62 24.46
N THR A 52 3.80 -4.87 25.55
CA THR A 52 3.85 -3.41 25.53
C THR A 52 4.92 -2.91 26.49
N SER A 53 5.54 -1.79 26.15
CA SER A 53 6.44 -1.06 27.03
C SER A 53 6.34 0.43 26.78
N THR A 54 6.63 1.23 27.80
CA THR A 54 6.69 2.69 27.69
C THR A 54 7.99 3.18 28.29
N SER A 55 8.55 4.23 27.71
CA SER A 55 9.77 4.88 28.19
C SER A 55 9.52 6.38 28.33
N PRO A 56 9.29 6.87 29.56
CA PRO A 56 9.09 8.30 29.81
C PRO A 56 10.30 9.15 29.40
N ARG A 57 11.52 8.58 29.45
CA ARG A 57 12.76 9.29 29.09
C ARG A 57 12.85 9.64 27.61
N THR A 58 12.33 8.76 26.75
CA THR A 58 12.35 8.93 25.30
C THR A 58 10.98 9.35 24.75
N SER A 59 9.97 9.50 25.62
CA SER A 59 8.57 9.73 25.24
C SER A 59 8.07 8.71 24.20
N THR A 60 8.48 7.46 24.34
CA THR A 60 8.10 6.38 23.41
C THR A 60 7.20 5.34 24.05
N ALA A 61 6.28 4.80 23.25
CA ALA A 61 5.54 3.59 23.57
C ALA A 61 5.82 2.54 22.50
N THR A 62 6.12 1.31 22.91
CA THR A 62 6.41 0.21 22.00
C THR A 62 5.39 -0.90 22.19
N ILE A 63 4.84 -1.40 21.08
CA ILE A 63 3.97 -2.57 21.02
C ILE A 63 4.64 -3.57 20.09
N THR A 64 5.00 -4.74 20.61
CA THR A 64 5.50 -5.85 19.79
C THR A 64 4.43 -6.93 19.73
N THR A 65 3.98 -7.27 18.53
CA THR A 65 3.01 -8.34 18.29
C THR A 65 3.69 -9.53 17.62
N THR A 66 3.28 -10.73 18.03
CA THR A 66 3.60 -11.97 17.30
C THR A 66 2.32 -12.46 16.64
N THR A 67 2.32 -12.63 15.32
CA THR A 67 1.18 -13.14 14.58
C THR A 67 1.59 -14.30 13.67
N ARG A 68 0.73 -15.29 13.53
CA ARG A 68 0.90 -16.40 12.59
C ARG A 68 0.09 -16.07 11.33
N PHE A 69 0.76 -15.74 10.24
CA PHE A 69 0.11 -15.59 8.94
C PHE A 69 0.03 -16.95 8.26
N ALA A 70 -1.19 -17.46 8.06
CA ALA A 70 -1.40 -18.79 7.51
C ALA A 70 -2.76 -18.89 6.81
N ALA A 71 -2.82 -19.78 5.81
CA ALA A 71 -4.06 -20.20 5.19
C ALA A 71 -4.83 -21.21 6.06
N PRO A 72 -6.16 -21.32 5.90
CA PRO A 72 -6.90 -22.43 6.48
C PRO A 72 -6.40 -23.78 5.93
N VAL A 73 -6.57 -24.85 6.70
CA VAL A 73 -6.30 -26.26 6.30
C VAL A 73 -4.82 -26.64 6.09
N LEU A 74 -3.92 -25.68 5.86
CA LEU A 74 -2.51 -25.93 5.57
C LEU A 74 -1.59 -25.68 6.78
N ALA A 75 -0.51 -26.46 6.86
CA ALA A 75 0.44 -26.41 7.98
C ALA A 75 1.47 -25.28 7.87
N TRP A 76 1.78 -24.81 6.65
CA TRP A 76 2.72 -23.72 6.45
C TRP A 76 2.24 -22.44 7.15
N SER A 77 3.19 -21.61 7.55
CA SER A 77 2.91 -20.27 8.07
C SER A 77 4.11 -19.35 7.94
N ILE A 78 3.85 -18.06 7.96
CA ILE A 78 4.88 -17.04 8.20
C ILE A 78 4.65 -16.52 9.62
N LEU A 79 5.62 -16.78 10.52
CA LEU A 79 5.61 -16.20 11.84
C LEU A 79 6.09 -14.75 11.73
N LEU A 80 5.23 -13.81 12.08
CA LEU A 80 5.50 -12.38 12.01
C LEU A 80 5.77 -11.83 13.40
N THR A 81 6.82 -11.03 13.53
CA THR A 81 7.04 -10.15 14.68
C THR A 81 6.97 -8.72 14.18
N THR A 82 5.95 -7.98 14.61
CA THR A 82 5.77 -6.57 14.24
C THR A 82 5.95 -5.69 15.47
N THR A 83 6.93 -4.80 15.42
CA THR A 83 7.20 -3.82 16.47
C THR A 83 6.75 -2.44 16.01
N TYR A 84 5.76 -1.89 16.70
CA TYR A 84 5.28 -0.52 16.55
C TYR A 84 5.93 0.33 17.63
N THR A 85 6.69 1.35 17.25
CA THR A 85 7.30 2.32 18.16
C THR A 85 6.68 3.68 17.91
N PHE A 86 5.81 4.10 18.81
CA PHE A 86 5.15 5.40 18.81
C PHE A 86 6.09 6.43 19.45
N THR A 87 6.28 7.53 18.73
CA THR A 87 6.92 8.76 19.24
C THR A 87 5.90 9.90 19.17
N PRO A 88 6.20 11.10 19.70
CA PRO A 88 5.29 12.24 19.58
C PRO A 88 5.05 12.70 18.14
N THR A 89 5.93 12.36 17.18
CA THR A 89 5.88 12.89 15.81
C THR A 89 5.69 11.83 14.73
N HIS A 90 6.01 10.57 15.00
CA HIS A 90 5.93 9.50 14.01
C HIS A 90 5.74 8.14 14.65
N LEU A 91 5.23 7.20 13.87
CA LEU A 91 5.16 5.78 14.17
C LEU A 91 6.21 5.03 13.34
N HIS A 92 7.21 4.45 14.00
CA HIS A 92 8.13 3.51 13.37
C HIS A 92 7.58 2.09 13.46
N ILE A 93 7.57 1.38 12.33
CA ILE A 93 7.06 0.02 12.19
C ILE A 93 8.21 -0.84 11.68
N SER A 94 8.62 -1.83 12.47
CA SER A 94 9.55 -2.89 12.03
C SER A 94 8.80 -4.20 11.95
N LEU A 95 8.88 -4.90 10.81
CA LEU A 95 8.21 -6.18 10.59
C LEU A 95 9.22 -7.23 10.15
N ARG A 96 9.29 -8.31 10.92
CA ARG A 96 10.11 -9.50 10.63
C ARG A 96 9.21 -10.68 10.32
N GLY A 97 9.53 -11.43 9.27
CA GLY A 97 8.81 -12.64 8.89
C GLY A 97 9.72 -13.85 8.79
N ARG A 98 9.26 -14.98 9.35
CA ARG A 98 9.93 -16.29 9.31
C ARG A 98 8.99 -17.35 8.73
N PRO A 99 9.04 -17.58 7.41
CA PRO A 99 8.28 -18.64 6.75
C PRO A 99 8.72 -20.04 7.20
N SER A 100 7.76 -20.95 7.38
CA SER A 100 8.04 -22.33 7.78
C SER A 100 6.91 -23.29 7.40
N GLY A 101 7.20 -24.60 7.43
CA GLY A 101 6.24 -25.68 7.23
C GLY A 101 6.16 -26.22 5.79
N PRO A 102 5.49 -27.36 5.58
CA PRO A 102 5.40 -28.02 4.28
C PRO A 102 4.43 -27.30 3.34
N LYS A 103 4.69 -27.38 2.03
CA LYS A 103 3.88 -26.72 0.97
C LYS A 103 3.78 -25.19 1.11
N LEU A 104 4.78 -24.59 1.75
CA LEU A 104 4.98 -23.15 1.72
C LEU A 104 5.13 -22.70 0.25
N PRO A 105 4.46 -21.61 -0.17
CA PRO A 105 4.60 -21.13 -1.54
C PRO A 105 6.07 -20.79 -1.82
N SER A 106 6.59 -21.21 -2.98
CA SER A 106 8.01 -21.03 -3.32
C SER A 106 8.40 -19.56 -3.55
N THR A 107 7.41 -18.73 -3.86
CA THR A 107 7.53 -17.29 -4.08
C THR A 107 6.32 -16.60 -3.47
N LEU A 108 6.45 -15.32 -3.16
CA LEU A 108 5.33 -14.46 -2.76
C LEU A 108 5.06 -13.42 -3.85
N PRO A 109 3.79 -13.05 -4.11
CA PRO A 109 3.45 -11.93 -4.99
C PRO A 109 3.97 -10.58 -4.48
N ARG A 110 3.95 -10.38 -3.16
CA ARG A 110 4.42 -9.16 -2.49
C ARG A 110 4.79 -9.42 -1.04
N ILE A 111 5.49 -8.47 -0.43
CA ILE A 111 5.70 -8.34 1.01
C ILE A 111 5.50 -6.87 1.37
N GLY A 112 4.46 -6.57 2.13
CA GLY A 112 4.12 -5.20 2.50
C GLY A 112 3.07 -5.07 3.60
N LEU A 113 2.56 -3.86 3.76
CA LEU A 113 1.42 -3.53 4.60
C LEU A 113 0.27 -3.00 3.74
N GLU A 114 -0.95 -3.39 4.04
CA GLU A 114 -2.18 -2.80 3.48
C GLU A 114 -2.89 -1.97 4.55
N LEU A 115 -3.46 -0.84 4.16
CA LEU A 115 -4.29 0.01 5.00
C LEU A 115 -5.42 0.65 4.17
N GLY A 116 -6.51 1.00 4.84
CA GLY A 116 -7.57 1.82 4.27
C GLY A 116 -7.33 3.26 4.67
N LEU A 117 -7.29 4.17 3.69
CA LEU A 117 -7.14 5.60 3.90
C LEU A 117 -8.50 6.28 3.72
N ALA A 118 -8.81 7.21 4.62
CA ALA A 118 -10.12 7.85 4.67
C ALA A 118 -10.41 8.74 3.43
N PRO A 119 -11.68 8.96 3.07
CA PRO A 119 -12.07 9.56 1.79
C PRO A 119 -11.70 11.05 1.65
N GLN A 120 -11.25 11.72 2.71
CA GLN A 120 -10.74 13.09 2.60
C GLN A 120 -9.41 13.19 1.86
N PHE A 121 -8.67 12.08 1.72
CA PHE A 121 -7.41 12.04 0.96
C PHE A 121 -7.70 11.83 -0.52
N ASP A 122 -7.14 12.68 -1.37
CA ASP A 122 -7.43 12.70 -2.81
C ASP A 122 -6.16 12.75 -3.70
N THR A 123 -5.00 12.96 -3.08
CA THR A 123 -3.74 13.20 -3.78
C THR A 123 -2.61 12.38 -3.15
N ALA A 124 -1.78 11.75 -3.98
CA ALA A 124 -0.50 11.17 -3.58
C ALA A 124 0.67 11.96 -4.17
N LYS A 125 1.65 12.29 -3.34
CA LYS A 125 2.96 12.80 -3.75
C LYS A 125 4.02 11.78 -3.38
N TRP A 126 4.99 11.54 -4.24
CA TRP A 126 6.07 10.60 -3.91
C TRP A 126 7.39 10.99 -4.55
N TRP A 127 8.47 10.52 -3.94
CA TRP A 127 9.78 10.47 -4.58
C TRP A 127 10.12 9.04 -4.94
N GLY A 128 10.44 8.80 -6.21
CA GLY A 128 10.75 7.47 -6.73
C GLY A 128 10.56 7.41 -8.23
N ARG A 129 10.28 6.22 -8.74
CA ARG A 129 9.94 6.06 -10.16
C ARG A 129 8.51 6.51 -10.46
N GLY A 130 8.34 7.17 -11.60
CA GLY A 130 7.05 7.64 -12.12
C GLY A 130 7.18 8.28 -13.51
N PRO A 131 6.12 8.92 -14.03
CA PRO A 131 4.80 9.10 -13.40
C PRO A 131 3.84 7.92 -13.59
N GLY A 132 4.22 6.88 -14.34
CA GLY A 132 3.39 5.71 -14.64
C GLY A 132 3.68 4.53 -13.73
N GLU A 133 2.94 3.43 -13.91
CA GLU A 133 3.18 2.20 -13.18
C GLU A 133 4.51 1.53 -13.57
N GLY A 134 5.05 0.69 -12.69
CA GLY A 134 6.22 -0.12 -12.98
C GLY A 134 6.53 -1.10 -11.85
N TYR A 135 6.90 -2.32 -12.24
CA TYR A 135 7.20 -3.43 -11.33
C TYR A 135 8.68 -3.79 -11.36
N ALA A 136 9.09 -4.77 -10.55
CA ALA A 136 10.50 -5.16 -10.36
C ALA A 136 11.27 -5.32 -11.68
N ASP A 137 10.63 -5.90 -12.71
CA ASP A 137 11.19 -6.18 -14.04
C ASP A 137 10.66 -5.28 -15.17
N THR A 138 9.69 -4.38 -14.90
CA THR A 138 9.06 -3.48 -15.91
C THR A 138 9.17 -2.00 -15.54
N LYS A 139 10.15 -1.60 -14.73
CA LYS A 139 10.28 -0.23 -14.21
C LYS A 139 11.21 0.71 -14.98
N MET A 140 11.96 0.23 -15.97
CA MET A 140 13.05 1.00 -16.59
C MET A 140 12.57 2.23 -17.39
N ALA A 141 11.33 2.23 -17.87
CA ALA A 141 10.73 3.39 -18.53
C ALA A 141 10.39 4.52 -17.54
N GLN A 142 10.17 4.20 -16.26
CA GLN A 142 9.78 5.16 -15.24
C GLN A 142 11.02 5.90 -14.70
N ARG A 143 10.98 7.23 -14.71
CA ARG A 143 12.10 8.09 -14.29
C ARG A 143 12.07 8.32 -12.79
N PHE A 144 13.23 8.54 -12.19
CA PHE A 144 13.31 9.05 -10.83
C PHE A 144 12.93 10.53 -10.77
N GLY A 145 12.13 10.91 -9.79
CA GLY A 145 11.70 12.30 -9.60
C GLY A 145 10.76 12.46 -8.41
N ASN A 146 10.31 13.70 -8.21
CA ASN A 146 9.13 13.98 -7.41
C ASN A 146 7.92 13.96 -8.34
N TRP A 147 6.89 13.22 -7.94
CA TRP A 147 5.67 13.05 -8.69
C TRP A 147 4.47 13.35 -7.80
N GLU A 148 3.37 13.71 -8.43
CA GLU A 148 2.08 13.99 -7.81
C GLU A 148 1.02 13.41 -8.73
N ALA A 149 0.04 12.72 -8.15
CA ALA A 149 -1.04 12.08 -8.89
C ALA A 149 -2.32 12.05 -8.06
N GLY A 150 -3.44 12.32 -8.72
CA GLY A 150 -4.77 12.09 -8.17
C GLY A 150 -5.23 10.65 -8.39
N GLU A 151 -6.46 10.36 -7.96
CA GLU A 151 -7.07 9.03 -8.06
C GLU A 151 -6.98 8.41 -9.47
N GLU A 152 -7.38 9.16 -10.51
CA GLU A 152 -7.46 8.65 -11.89
C GLU A 152 -6.08 8.27 -12.45
N GLU A 153 -5.02 8.97 -12.04
CA GLU A 153 -3.65 8.76 -12.51
C GLU A 153 -2.92 7.65 -11.74
N LEU A 154 -3.39 7.33 -10.54
CA LEU A 154 -2.87 6.24 -9.71
C LEU A 154 -3.39 4.88 -10.14
N TRP A 155 -4.61 4.83 -10.69
CA TRP A 155 -5.26 3.61 -11.16
C TRP A 155 -4.87 3.25 -12.60
N THR A 156 -4.76 1.95 -12.88
CA THR A 156 -4.58 1.43 -14.25
C THR A 156 -5.74 0.49 -14.56
N GLY A 157 -6.74 1.00 -15.27
CA GLY A 157 -7.96 0.27 -15.63
C GLY A 157 -7.73 -0.72 -16.77
N TYR A 158 -7.11 -1.86 -16.46
CA TYR A 158 -6.99 -2.98 -17.39
C TYR A 158 -8.36 -3.53 -17.79
N GLU A 159 -8.53 -3.95 -19.05
CA GLU A 159 -9.80 -4.50 -19.56
C GLU A 159 -10.24 -5.74 -18.77
N TRP A 160 -9.27 -6.62 -18.46
CA TRP A 160 -9.39 -7.68 -17.48
C TRP A 160 -8.84 -7.20 -16.13
N PRO A 161 -9.67 -7.05 -15.08
CA PRO A 161 -9.21 -6.62 -13.76
C PRO A 161 -8.09 -7.51 -13.21
N GLN A 162 -7.03 -6.87 -12.72
CA GLN A 162 -5.84 -7.52 -12.17
C GLN A 162 -5.01 -6.51 -11.35
N GLU A 163 -3.88 -6.94 -10.76
CA GLU A 163 -2.91 -6.03 -10.15
C GLU A 163 -2.49 -4.93 -11.14
N GLY A 164 -2.56 -3.67 -10.71
CA GLY A 164 -2.29 -2.49 -11.53
C GLY A 164 -1.95 -1.25 -10.69
N GLY A 165 -1.25 -0.29 -11.29
CA GLY A 165 -0.95 1.00 -10.67
C GLY A 165 0.27 1.03 -9.73
N GLY A 166 1.05 -0.05 -9.67
CA GLY A 166 2.22 -0.16 -8.79
C GLY A 166 3.33 0.85 -9.08
N ARG A 167 3.88 1.45 -8.04
CA ARG A 167 5.06 2.33 -8.08
C ARG A 167 6.23 1.66 -7.40
N THR A 168 7.42 1.78 -7.96
CA THR A 168 8.63 1.09 -7.46
C THR A 168 9.79 2.04 -7.22
N ASP A 169 10.80 1.56 -6.48
CA ASP A 169 11.97 2.32 -6.04
C ASP A 169 11.58 3.65 -5.36
N VAL A 170 10.50 3.60 -4.57
CA VAL A 170 9.93 4.73 -3.82
C VAL A 170 10.64 4.89 -2.48
N ARG A 171 11.03 6.12 -2.15
CA ARG A 171 11.66 6.43 -0.84
C ARG A 171 10.65 6.93 0.17
N TRP A 172 9.65 7.67 -0.29
CA TRP A 172 8.52 8.09 0.52
C TRP A 172 7.31 8.35 -0.39
N VAL A 173 6.12 8.18 0.17
CA VAL A 173 4.83 8.59 -0.39
C VAL A 173 4.06 9.35 0.67
N GLU A 174 3.48 10.48 0.31
CA GLU A 174 2.64 11.33 1.14
C GLU A 174 1.25 11.40 0.52
N PHE A 175 0.24 11.09 1.32
CA PHE A 175 -1.15 11.28 0.98
C PHE A 175 -1.63 12.57 1.63
N SER A 176 -2.33 13.42 0.87
CA SER A 176 -2.85 14.68 1.39
C SER A 176 -4.33 14.87 1.04
N SER A 177 -5.04 15.55 1.92
CA SER A 177 -6.37 16.12 1.63
C SER A 177 -6.21 17.50 1.02
N SER A 178 -6.91 17.76 -0.09
CA SER A 178 -7.13 19.13 -0.53
C SER A 178 -7.93 19.87 0.55
N SER A 179 -7.38 20.95 1.13
CA SER A 179 -8.14 21.81 2.03
C SER A 179 -9.46 22.16 1.35
N SER A 180 -10.59 21.82 1.95
CA SER A 180 -11.90 22.14 1.43
C SER A 180 -12.00 23.66 1.29
N SER A 181 -11.72 24.17 0.08
CA SER A 181 -12.24 25.46 -0.32
C SER A 181 -13.75 25.26 -0.29
N SER A 182 -14.38 25.79 0.75
CA SER A 182 -15.81 25.98 0.83
C SER A 182 -16.31 26.37 -0.56
N SER A 183 -17.14 25.51 -1.13
CA SER A 183 -17.78 25.71 -2.41
C SER A 183 -18.57 27.02 -2.34
N SER A 184 -17.94 28.11 -2.76
CA SER A 184 -18.66 29.34 -3.07
C SER A 184 -19.28 29.10 -4.44
N SER A 185 -20.58 28.77 -4.42
CA SER A 185 -21.44 28.87 -5.59
C SER A 185 -21.34 30.30 -6.13
N SER A 186 -20.63 30.51 -7.23
CA SER A 186 -20.59 31.79 -7.93
C SER A 186 -21.70 31.85 -8.96
N ASP A 187 -22.93 32.07 -8.50
CA ASP A 187 -23.91 32.81 -9.28
C ASP A 187 -23.69 34.30 -8.98
N ALA A 188 -23.00 35.02 -9.87
CA ALA A 188 -23.20 36.44 -10.14
C ALA A 188 -22.14 37.02 -11.09
N ASP A 189 -22.64 37.69 -12.13
CA ASP A 189 -21.94 38.64 -12.99
C ASP A 189 -21.14 39.71 -12.22
N GLY A 190 -19.99 40.13 -12.77
CA GLY A 190 -19.46 41.49 -12.53
C GLY A 190 -17.98 41.63 -12.20
N TYR A 191 -17.23 42.18 -13.17
CA TYR A 191 -16.11 43.13 -13.05
C TYR A 191 -14.91 42.81 -12.11
N LYS A 192 -13.73 42.63 -12.72
CA LYS A 192 -12.42 42.45 -12.04
C LYS A 192 -11.93 43.72 -11.34
N GLY A 193 -11.87 43.69 -10.00
CA GLY A 193 -11.07 44.60 -9.18
C GLY A 193 -9.74 43.96 -8.76
N LYS A 194 -8.60 44.60 -9.07
CA LYS A 194 -7.28 44.22 -8.53
C LYS A 194 -7.18 44.63 -7.06
N GLY A 195 -7.56 43.73 -6.15
CA GLY A 195 -7.18 43.80 -4.74
C GLY A 195 -5.88 43.01 -4.49
N LYS A 196 -4.93 43.60 -3.78
CA LYS A 196 -3.81 42.86 -3.17
C LYS A 196 -4.40 41.91 -2.13
N GLY A 197 -4.53 40.63 -2.47
CA GLY A 197 -4.94 39.60 -1.53
C GLY A 197 -3.80 39.33 -0.55
N GLU A 198 -4.08 39.51 0.73
CA GLU A 198 -3.31 38.90 1.82
C GLU A 198 -3.28 37.39 1.58
N GLU A 199 -2.09 36.78 1.59
CA GLU A 199 -1.93 35.34 1.61
C GLU A 199 -2.50 34.83 2.94
N LYS A 200 -3.79 34.48 2.94
CA LYS A 200 -4.34 33.66 4.02
C LYS A 200 -3.59 32.33 3.98
N GLU A 201 -2.90 32.01 5.08
CA GLU A 201 -2.42 30.65 5.34
C GLU A 201 -3.58 29.68 5.07
N LYS A 202 -3.48 28.91 3.99
CA LYS A 202 -4.41 27.81 3.76
C LYS A 202 -4.25 26.88 4.96
N GLU A 203 -5.34 26.59 5.67
CA GLU A 203 -5.34 25.52 6.66
C GLU A 203 -4.79 24.26 5.99
N LYS A 204 -3.70 23.74 6.57
CA LYS A 204 -2.99 22.59 6.03
C LYS A 204 -3.91 21.38 6.22
N GLY A 205 -4.37 20.79 5.11
CA GLY A 205 -5.21 19.59 5.13
C GLY A 205 -4.50 18.41 5.79
N ASP A 206 -5.26 17.36 6.12
CA ASP A 206 -4.72 16.13 6.69
C ASP A 206 -3.64 15.53 5.77
N THR A 207 -2.53 15.08 6.35
CA THR A 207 -1.46 14.39 5.64
C THR A 207 -1.11 13.08 6.34
N LEU A 208 -0.78 12.06 5.56
CA LEU A 208 -0.16 10.83 6.06
C LEU A 208 1.00 10.47 5.14
N LYS A 209 2.22 10.45 5.69
CA LYS A 209 3.42 10.15 4.92
C LYS A 209 4.05 8.84 5.36
N ALA A 210 4.26 7.93 4.43
CA ALA A 210 5.03 6.71 4.62
C ALA A 210 6.43 6.85 4.04
N THR A 211 7.46 6.60 4.85
CA THR A 211 8.86 6.66 4.47
C THR A 211 9.50 5.27 4.58
N PHE A 212 10.11 4.82 3.48
CA PHE A 212 10.84 3.55 3.38
C PHE A 212 12.36 3.69 3.64
N GLY A 213 12.87 4.93 3.72
CA GLY A 213 14.29 5.18 3.91
C GLY A 213 15.13 4.67 2.74
N ALA A 214 16.30 4.09 3.05
CA ALA A 214 17.26 3.60 2.04
C ALA A 214 16.95 2.18 1.52
N GLN A 215 15.83 1.57 1.88
CA GLN A 215 15.46 0.22 1.44
C GLN A 215 15.17 0.16 -0.06
N ASP A 216 15.71 -0.86 -0.73
CA ASP A 216 15.58 -1.02 -2.18
C ASP A 216 14.33 -1.81 -2.58
N GLY A 217 13.75 -1.44 -3.71
CA GLY A 217 12.59 -2.11 -4.28
C GLY A 217 11.24 -1.73 -3.64
N CYS A 218 11.25 -0.82 -2.66
CA CYS A 218 10.04 -0.33 -2.00
C CYS A 218 9.10 0.37 -2.98
N GLY A 219 7.81 0.32 -2.66
CA GLY A 219 6.78 0.76 -3.58
C GLY A 219 5.44 0.99 -2.90
N PHE A 220 4.49 1.49 -3.68
CA PHE A 220 3.11 1.56 -3.24
C PHE A 220 2.14 1.36 -4.40
N THR A 221 0.92 0.98 -4.04
CA THR A 221 -0.28 1.05 -4.88
C THR A 221 -1.35 1.77 -4.08
N ALA A 222 -2.11 2.67 -4.69
CA ALA A 222 -3.26 3.32 -4.08
C ALA A 222 -4.40 3.38 -5.09
N ASN A 223 -5.56 2.82 -4.74
CA ASN A 223 -6.75 2.79 -5.57
C ASN A 223 -7.99 2.46 -4.71
N HIS A 224 -9.18 2.37 -5.29
CA HIS A 224 -10.43 2.12 -4.56
C HIS A 224 -10.82 0.63 -4.46
N PHE A 225 -9.96 -0.28 -4.89
CA PHE A 225 -10.29 -1.69 -5.08
C PHE A 225 -9.45 -2.59 -4.19
N SER A 226 -10.11 -3.49 -3.46
CA SER A 226 -9.41 -4.53 -2.72
C SER A 226 -8.83 -5.58 -3.65
N THR A 227 -7.91 -6.39 -3.13
CA THR A 227 -7.30 -7.47 -3.91
C THR A 227 -8.34 -8.50 -4.36
N GLU A 228 -9.36 -8.72 -3.51
CA GLU A 228 -10.50 -9.59 -3.80
C GLU A 228 -11.40 -9.02 -4.90
N ASP A 229 -11.66 -7.71 -4.89
CA ASP A 229 -12.44 -7.05 -5.96
C ASP A 229 -11.79 -7.23 -7.34
N LEU A 230 -10.46 -7.10 -7.40
CA LEU A 230 -9.69 -7.26 -8.64
C LEU A 230 -9.64 -8.70 -9.13
N GLU A 231 -9.61 -9.69 -8.23
CA GLU A 231 -9.53 -11.10 -8.62
C GLU A 231 -10.90 -11.68 -9.01
N GLU A 232 -12.00 -11.19 -8.41
CA GLU A 232 -13.35 -11.70 -8.69
C GLU A 232 -14.01 -11.09 -9.93
N CYS A 233 -13.65 -9.87 -10.31
CA CYS A 233 -14.22 -9.19 -11.47
C CYS A 233 -13.54 -9.62 -12.76
N THR A 234 -14.34 -9.83 -13.81
CA THR A 234 -13.83 -10.27 -15.13
C THR A 234 -13.79 -9.14 -16.15
N HIS A 235 -14.44 -8.02 -15.85
CA HIS A 235 -14.50 -6.84 -16.71
C HIS A 235 -14.52 -5.56 -15.87
N ASP A 236 -13.96 -4.46 -16.39
CA ASP A 236 -13.91 -3.17 -15.69
C ASP A 236 -15.29 -2.69 -15.20
N TYR A 237 -16.36 -2.83 -15.99
CA TYR A 237 -17.69 -2.37 -15.57
C TYR A 237 -18.23 -3.10 -14.32
N GLU A 238 -17.75 -4.31 -14.02
CA GLU A 238 -18.07 -5.04 -12.79
C GLU A 238 -17.27 -4.47 -11.62
N LEU A 239 -15.99 -4.18 -11.86
CA LEU A 239 -15.08 -3.59 -10.89
C LEU A 239 -15.57 -2.20 -10.46
N GLN A 240 -15.97 -1.35 -11.41
CA GLN A 240 -16.46 0.01 -11.11
C GLN A 240 -17.70 0.00 -10.20
N LYS A 241 -18.53 -1.04 -10.22
CA LYS A 241 -19.66 -1.20 -9.28
C LYS A 241 -19.22 -1.49 -7.84
N ARG A 242 -17.99 -1.95 -7.66
CA ARG A 242 -17.36 -2.23 -6.35
C ARG A 242 -16.44 -1.11 -5.87
N LYS A 243 -16.36 0.01 -6.61
CA LYS A 243 -15.54 1.16 -6.24
C LYS A 243 -15.94 1.66 -4.85
N ARG A 244 -14.98 1.67 -3.92
CA ARG A 244 -15.22 2.07 -2.53
C ARG A 244 -15.36 3.57 -2.40
N GLU A 245 -16.46 4.01 -1.80
CA GLU A 245 -16.64 5.40 -1.38
C GLU A 245 -15.90 5.72 -0.07
N GLU A 246 -15.50 4.69 0.69
CA GLU A 246 -14.80 4.80 1.98
C GLU A 246 -13.31 5.17 1.85
N GLY A 247 -12.88 5.68 0.70
CA GLY A 247 -11.50 6.11 0.42
C GLY A 247 -10.61 5.04 -0.21
N TRP A 248 -9.30 5.20 -0.08
CA TRP A 248 -8.30 4.41 -0.82
C TRP A 248 -7.90 3.14 -0.08
N VAL A 249 -7.74 2.04 -0.81
CA VAL A 249 -6.95 0.87 -0.41
C VAL A 249 -5.50 1.12 -0.81
N VAL A 250 -4.67 1.37 0.19
CA VAL A 250 -3.24 1.62 0.02
C VAL A 250 -2.46 0.39 0.42
N ARG A 251 -1.52 -0.03 -0.42
CA ARG A 251 -0.48 -0.98 -0.04
C ARG A 251 0.89 -0.33 -0.11
N LEU A 252 1.67 -0.52 0.95
CA LEU A 252 3.05 -0.07 1.10
C LEU A 252 3.95 -1.30 1.07
N ASP A 253 4.63 -1.52 -0.04
CA ASP A 253 5.44 -2.71 -0.24
C ASP A 253 6.91 -2.46 0.06
N TRP A 254 7.52 -3.43 0.72
CA TRP A 254 8.97 -3.55 0.72
C TRP A 254 9.45 -4.17 -0.59
N ARG A 255 8.77 -5.23 -1.06
CA ARG A 255 9.11 -5.93 -2.31
C ARG A 255 7.89 -6.49 -3.00
N GLN A 256 7.97 -6.58 -4.32
CA GLN A 256 6.99 -7.25 -5.17
C GLN A 256 7.67 -8.26 -6.11
N HIS A 257 6.93 -9.30 -6.47
CA HIS A 257 7.29 -10.21 -7.55
C HIS A 257 7.27 -9.50 -8.90
N GLY A 258 8.19 -9.85 -9.79
CA GLY A 258 8.14 -9.40 -11.18
C GLY A 258 6.85 -9.82 -11.89
N ILE A 259 6.57 -9.21 -13.04
CA ILE A 259 5.41 -9.51 -13.88
C ILE A 259 5.76 -10.59 -14.91
N GLY A 260 6.91 -10.44 -15.59
CA GLY A 260 7.32 -11.31 -16.68
C GLY A 260 6.38 -11.24 -17.88
N SER A 261 6.31 -12.34 -18.62
CA SER A 261 5.48 -12.51 -19.82
C SER A 261 4.79 -13.88 -19.82
N GLY A 262 4.41 -14.37 -18.64
CA GLY A 262 3.99 -15.76 -18.41
C GLY A 262 2.69 -16.17 -19.11
N SER A 263 1.90 -15.21 -19.60
CA SER A 263 0.70 -15.45 -20.42
C SER A 263 1.05 -16.17 -21.73
N CYS A 264 2.14 -15.75 -22.38
CA CYS A 264 2.70 -16.36 -23.58
C CYS A 264 4.21 -16.08 -23.65
N GLY A 265 4.99 -16.82 -22.86
CA GLY A 265 6.42 -16.61 -22.74
C GLY A 265 6.98 -17.03 -21.38
N PRO A 266 8.22 -16.64 -21.07
CA PRO A 266 8.80 -16.91 -19.76
C PRO A 266 8.12 -16.08 -18.67
N GLY A 267 8.09 -16.63 -17.46
CA GLY A 267 7.84 -15.82 -16.26
C GLY A 267 8.98 -14.81 -16.01
N PRO A 268 8.91 -14.04 -14.90
CA PRO A 268 9.99 -13.16 -14.47
C PRO A 268 11.32 -13.90 -14.40
N ALA A 269 12.41 -13.21 -14.75
CA ALA A 269 13.75 -13.74 -14.57
C ALA A 269 14.04 -13.98 -13.07
N GLU A 270 14.97 -14.88 -12.76
CA GLU A 270 15.26 -15.33 -11.38
C GLU A 270 15.50 -14.17 -10.40
N GLN A 271 16.24 -13.14 -10.83
CA GLN A 271 16.55 -11.94 -10.03
C GLN A 271 15.31 -11.08 -9.67
N TYR A 272 14.20 -11.28 -10.36
CA TYR A 272 12.92 -10.59 -10.10
C TYR A 272 11.89 -11.51 -9.45
N MET A 273 12.24 -12.77 -9.18
CA MET A 273 11.39 -13.66 -8.40
C MET A 273 11.54 -13.37 -6.92
N LEU A 274 10.44 -12.95 -6.29
CA LEU A 274 10.38 -12.80 -4.84
C LEU A 274 10.26 -14.19 -4.17
N ARG A 275 11.40 -14.88 -4.04
CA ARG A 275 11.51 -16.19 -3.38
C ARG A 275 11.13 -16.08 -1.91
N THR A 276 10.39 -17.07 -1.41
CA THR A 276 9.98 -17.11 -0.01
C THR A 276 11.17 -17.46 0.88
N GLY A 277 11.46 -16.60 1.86
CA GLY A 277 12.52 -16.78 2.85
C GLY A 277 12.34 -15.78 3.99
N ASP A 278 13.26 -15.78 4.96
CA ASP A 278 13.23 -14.80 6.05
C ASP A 278 13.36 -13.38 5.51
N PHE A 279 12.59 -12.45 6.09
CA PHE A 279 12.61 -11.05 5.71
C PHE A 279 12.45 -10.11 6.91
N GLU A 280 12.94 -8.89 6.74
CA GLU A 280 12.78 -7.79 7.68
C GLU A 280 12.72 -6.49 6.89
N PHE A 281 11.76 -5.63 7.23
CA PHE A 281 11.65 -4.29 6.66
C PHE A 281 11.08 -3.31 7.67
N GLU A 282 11.28 -2.03 7.39
CA GLU A 282 10.80 -0.94 8.23
C GLU A 282 10.00 0.10 7.44
N ILE A 283 9.02 0.73 8.09
CA ILE A 283 8.25 1.86 7.54
C ILE A 283 8.09 2.88 8.66
N VAL A 284 8.31 4.16 8.35
CA VAL A 284 7.98 5.27 9.24
C VAL A 284 6.73 5.96 8.72
N LEU A 285 5.72 6.11 9.57
CA LEU A 285 4.52 6.92 9.30
C LEU A 285 4.63 8.25 10.05
N GLU A 286 4.51 9.35 9.32
CA GLU A 286 4.52 10.74 9.81
C GLU A 286 3.19 11.43 9.51
#